data_AF-A0A1M7HQP3-F1
#
_entry.id   AF-A0A1M7HQP3-F1
#
_cell.length_a   1.000
_cell.length_b   1.000
_cell.length_c   1.000
_cell.angle_alpha   90.00
_cell.angle_beta   90.00
_cell.angle_gamma   90.00
#
_symmetry.space_group_name_H-M   'P 1'
#
loop_
_entity.id
_entity.type
_entity.pdbx_description
1 polymer ?
#
loop_
_entity_poly.entity_id
_entity_poly.type
_entity_poly.pdbx_seq_one_letter_code
_entity_poly.pdbx_strand_id
1 'polypeptide(L)'
;MSDNNDGLHVRLFTEREEPEDYERYIHGPEPDSDTIGKALKRFSDDSGITQGQISLLTGISRSCLYYYCKDQRKIGYENLILLCVALRLHPLRQEYLFSLTPHKVRKSDPRYSIIRLFLANCAFMEKYTVKALNECIKAEGKEPLISKKRAGWNE
;
A
#
# COMPACT_ATOMS: atom_id res chain seq x y z
N MET A 1 -18.04 -19.12 -9.30
CA MET A 1 -17.38 -17.80 -9.38
C MET A 1 -15.93 -18.01 -9.00
N SER A 2 -15.05 -18.14 -9.99
CA SER A 2 -13.62 -18.35 -9.77
C SER A 2 -12.98 -17.01 -9.39
N ASP A 3 -12.54 -16.89 -8.14
CA ASP A 3 -11.59 -15.85 -7.71
C ASP A 3 -10.24 -16.13 -8.41
N ASN A 4 -10.16 -15.83 -9.70
CA ASN A 4 -8.91 -15.92 -10.46
C ASN A 4 -8.04 -14.71 -10.11
N ASN A 5 -7.48 -14.71 -8.90
CA ASN A 5 -6.36 -13.84 -8.53
C ASN A 5 -5.04 -14.64 -8.42
N ASP A 6 -5.06 -15.94 -8.77
CA ASP A 6 -3.94 -16.88 -8.72
C ASP A 6 -2.75 -16.55 -9.66
N GLY A 7 -2.82 -15.44 -10.42
CA GLY A 7 -1.77 -15.04 -11.37
C GLY A 7 -1.16 -13.66 -11.14
N LEU A 8 -1.61 -12.88 -10.14
CA LEU A 8 -1.07 -11.54 -9.92
C LEU A 8 0.18 -11.59 -9.03
N HIS A 9 1.34 -11.75 -9.65
CA HIS A 9 2.63 -11.63 -8.96
C HIS A 9 3.06 -10.17 -8.83
N VAL A 10 3.30 -9.71 -7.60
CA VAL A 10 3.98 -8.44 -7.32
C VAL A 10 5.37 -8.79 -6.84
N ARG A 11 6.40 -8.31 -7.54
CA ARG A 11 7.80 -8.66 -7.24
C ARG A 11 8.19 -8.27 -5.82
N LEU A 12 8.82 -9.20 -5.10
CA LEU A 12 9.53 -8.93 -3.84
C LEU A 12 10.71 -7.98 -4.10
N PHE A 13 11.20 -7.33 -3.06
CA PHE A 13 12.39 -6.49 -3.13
C PHE A 13 13.62 -7.31 -3.56
N THR A 14 13.76 -8.54 -3.07
CA THR A 14 14.88 -9.43 -3.43
C THR A 14 14.81 -9.97 -4.86
N GLU A 15 13.69 -9.78 -5.56
CA GLU A 15 13.50 -10.15 -6.97
C GLU A 15 13.73 -8.96 -7.93
N ARG A 16 14.02 -7.77 -7.38
CA ARG A 16 14.32 -6.57 -8.14
C ARG A 16 15.83 -6.41 -8.25
N GLU A 17 16.26 -5.66 -9.26
CA GLU A 17 17.65 -5.21 -9.34
C GLU A 17 17.96 -4.35 -8.11
N GLU A 18 19.13 -4.58 -7.52
CA GLU A 18 19.58 -3.79 -6.39
C GLU A 18 19.76 -2.33 -6.82
N PRO A 19 19.22 -1.35 -6.07
CA PRO A 19 19.39 0.05 -6.43
C PRO A 19 20.87 0.48 -6.35
N GLU A 20 21.38 1.07 -7.42
CA GLU A 20 22.72 1.69 -7.43
C GLU A 20 22.79 2.90 -6.49
N ASP A 21 21.67 3.62 -6.35
CA ASP A 21 21.51 4.79 -5.50
C ASP A 21 20.30 4.60 -4.58
N TYR A 22 20.57 4.21 -3.34
CA TYR A 22 19.54 3.96 -2.33
C TYR A 22 18.79 5.23 -1.94
N GLU A 23 19.45 6.39 -1.90
CA GLU A 23 18.80 7.66 -1.55
C GLU A 23 17.78 8.04 -2.63
N ARG A 24 18.18 7.97 -3.89
CA ARG A 24 17.28 8.20 -5.02
C ARG A 24 16.18 7.14 -5.11
N TYR A 25 16.48 5.89 -4.77
CA TYR A 25 15.48 4.83 -4.68
C TYR A 25 14.42 5.14 -3.61
N ILE A 26 14.81 5.62 -2.43
CA ILE A 26 13.88 5.93 -1.33
C ILE A 26 13.10 7.21 -1.64
N HIS A 27 13.83 8.29 -1.91
CA HIS A 27 13.31 9.66 -1.90
C HIS A 27 12.97 10.20 -3.29
N GLY A 28 13.42 9.53 -4.37
CA GLY A 28 13.32 10.08 -5.71
C GLY A 28 14.36 11.18 -5.98
N PRO A 29 14.30 11.80 -7.16
CA PRO A 29 15.33 12.75 -7.61
C PRO A 29 15.23 14.14 -6.96
N GLU A 30 14.06 14.53 -6.45
CA GLU A 30 13.80 15.86 -5.91
C GLU A 30 13.03 15.77 -4.57
N PRO A 31 13.67 15.32 -3.48
CA PRO A 31 13.00 15.08 -2.19
C PRO A 31 12.30 16.31 -1.63
N ASP A 32 12.89 17.51 -1.79
CA ASP A 32 12.40 18.75 -1.19
C ASP A 32 11.09 19.26 -1.82
N SER A 33 10.80 18.84 -3.06
CA SER A 33 9.58 19.20 -3.79
C SER A 33 8.63 18.01 -3.99
N ASP A 34 8.94 16.87 -3.38
CA ASP A 34 8.17 15.65 -3.56
C ASP A 34 6.82 15.76 -2.85
N THR A 35 5.84 15.07 -3.41
CA THR A 35 4.49 14.99 -2.86
C THR A 35 4.14 13.54 -2.67
N ILE A 36 3.13 13.25 -1.83
CA ILE A 36 2.68 11.87 -1.68
C ILE A 36 2.20 11.30 -3.03
N GLY A 37 1.55 12.09 -3.88
CA GLY A 37 1.10 11.65 -5.21
C GLY A 37 2.25 11.30 -6.13
N LYS A 38 3.31 12.13 -6.19
CA LYS A 38 4.52 11.87 -6.96
C LYS A 38 5.27 10.63 -6.46
N ALA A 39 5.48 10.51 -5.13
CA ALA A 39 6.12 9.35 -4.51
C ALA A 39 5.32 8.07 -4.76
N LEU A 40 4.00 8.10 -4.56
CA LEU A 40 3.12 6.95 -4.80
C LEU A 40 3.14 6.53 -6.27
N LYS A 41 3.09 7.48 -7.20
CA LYS A 41 3.18 7.19 -8.64
C LYS A 41 4.50 6.47 -8.95
N ARG A 42 5.63 7.02 -8.48
CA ARG A 42 6.96 6.42 -8.68
C ARG A 42 7.01 4.99 -8.13
N PHE A 43 6.56 4.78 -6.90
CA PHE A 43 6.56 3.44 -6.29
C PHE A 43 5.61 2.46 -6.98
N SER A 44 4.47 2.94 -7.49
CA SER A 44 3.56 2.14 -8.32
C SER A 44 4.22 1.70 -9.61
N ASP A 45 4.88 2.62 -10.32
CA ASP A 45 5.56 2.36 -11.58
C ASP A 45 6.69 1.33 -11.37
N ASP A 46 7.50 1.49 -10.32
CA ASP A 46 8.60 0.56 -9.98
C ASP A 46 8.12 -0.85 -9.60
N SER A 47 6.90 -0.96 -9.07
CA SER A 47 6.33 -2.25 -8.67
C SER A 47 5.88 -3.10 -9.86
N GLY A 48 5.84 -2.51 -11.07
CA GLY A 48 5.49 -3.22 -12.31
C GLY A 48 4.03 -3.66 -12.40
N ILE A 49 3.15 -3.08 -11.57
CA ILE A 49 1.71 -3.38 -11.59
C ILE A 49 0.88 -2.15 -11.90
N THR A 50 -0.20 -2.37 -12.63
CA THR A 50 -1.15 -1.34 -13.07
C THR A 50 -2.05 -0.87 -11.94
N GLN A 51 -2.63 0.34 -12.08
CA GLN A 51 -3.67 0.82 -11.16
C GLN A 51 -4.89 -0.12 -11.06
N GLY A 52 -5.20 -0.87 -12.13
CA GLY A 52 -6.27 -1.88 -12.10
C GLY A 52 -5.94 -3.02 -11.15
N GLN A 53 -4.70 -3.51 -11.18
CA GLN A 53 -4.21 -4.55 -10.28
C GLN A 53 -4.13 -4.05 -8.83
N ILE A 54 -3.66 -2.82 -8.60
CA ILE A 54 -3.67 -2.20 -7.26
C ILE A 54 -5.11 -2.11 -6.72
N SER A 55 -6.06 -1.70 -7.57
CA SER A 55 -7.46 -1.61 -7.21
C SER A 55 -8.04 -2.96 -6.80
N LEU A 56 -7.69 -4.03 -7.53
CA LEU A 56 -8.08 -5.39 -7.20
C LEU A 56 -7.50 -5.87 -5.86
N LEU A 57 -6.21 -5.61 -5.62
CA LEU A 57 -5.51 -6.02 -4.40
C LEU A 57 -5.99 -5.29 -3.15
N THR A 58 -6.30 -4.00 -3.27
CA THR A 58 -6.60 -3.12 -2.12
C THR A 58 -8.08 -2.89 -1.89
N GLY A 59 -8.92 -3.05 -2.92
CA GLY A 59 -10.31 -2.61 -2.91
C GLY A 59 -10.50 -1.10 -3.08
N ILE A 60 -9.41 -0.33 -3.24
CA ILE A 60 -9.47 1.12 -3.53
C ILE A 60 -9.87 1.29 -5.00
N SER A 61 -10.84 2.16 -5.30
CA SER A 61 -11.26 2.36 -6.70
C SER A 61 -10.14 2.97 -7.56
N ARG A 62 -10.12 2.62 -8.85
CA ARG A 62 -9.17 3.20 -9.81
C ARG A 62 -9.21 4.73 -9.84
N SER A 63 -10.39 5.33 -9.73
CA SER A 63 -10.56 6.78 -9.65
C SER A 63 -9.90 7.37 -8.40
N CYS A 64 -10.04 6.73 -7.23
CA CYS A 64 -9.31 7.15 -6.03
C CYS A 64 -7.80 7.10 -6.25
N LEU A 65 -7.28 5.99 -6.78
CA LEU A 65 -5.85 5.82 -7.07
C LEU A 65 -5.33 6.90 -8.04
N TYR A 66 -6.10 7.21 -9.09
CA TYR A 66 -5.79 8.29 -10.02
C TYR A 66 -5.66 9.63 -9.31
N TYR A 67 -6.65 10.01 -8.50
CA TYR A 67 -6.62 11.28 -7.78
C TYR A 67 -5.55 11.33 -6.68
N TYR A 68 -5.20 10.20 -6.08
CA TYR A 68 -4.06 10.08 -5.17
C TYR A 68 -2.74 10.41 -5.86
N CYS A 69 -2.49 9.83 -7.05
CA CYS A 69 -1.27 10.09 -7.83
C CYS A 69 -1.17 11.53 -8.37
N LYS A 70 -2.26 12.31 -8.30
CA LYS A 70 -2.34 13.71 -8.73
C LYS A 70 -2.39 14.70 -7.57
N ASP A 71 -2.30 14.22 -6.32
CA ASP A 71 -2.50 15.02 -5.10
C ASP A 71 -3.86 15.75 -5.05
N GLN A 72 -4.83 15.29 -5.84
CA GLN A 72 -6.18 15.87 -5.91
C GLN A 72 -7.13 15.27 -4.87
N ARG A 73 -6.68 14.25 -4.14
CA ARG A 73 -7.42 13.65 -3.03
C ARG A 73 -6.48 13.21 -1.91
N LYS A 74 -6.86 13.51 -0.66
CA LYS A 74 -6.13 13.05 0.52
C LYS A 74 -6.23 11.53 0.68
N ILE A 75 -5.09 10.89 0.95
CA ILE A 75 -5.02 9.46 1.26
C ILE A 75 -5.32 9.26 2.76
N GLY A 76 -6.26 8.37 3.07
CA GLY A 76 -6.56 7.96 4.44
C GLY A 76 -5.51 7.00 4.99
N TYR A 77 -5.38 6.95 6.32
CA TYR A 77 -4.42 6.10 7.03
C TYR A 77 -4.49 4.61 6.60
N GLU A 78 -5.69 4.05 6.51
CA GLU A 78 -5.88 2.64 6.15
C GLU A 78 -5.51 2.38 4.68
N ASN A 79 -5.89 3.29 3.77
CA ASN A 79 -5.51 3.19 2.37
C ASN A 79 -3.99 3.29 2.19
N LEU A 80 -3.31 4.11 3.00
CA LEU A 80 -1.85 4.19 2.97
C LEU A 80 -1.20 2.86 3.34
N ILE A 81 -1.69 2.20 4.40
CA ILE A 81 -1.22 0.85 4.80
C ILE A 81 -1.48 -0.17 3.69
N LEU A 82 -2.69 -0.18 3.13
CA LEU A 82 -3.06 -1.09 2.04
C LEU A 82 -2.15 -0.92 0.82
N LEU A 83 -1.82 0.33 0.46
CA LEU A 83 -0.91 0.63 -0.65
C LEU A 83 0.52 0.15 -0.36
N CYS A 84 1.04 0.37 0.85
CA CYS A 84 2.37 -0.13 1.24
C CYS A 84 2.48 -1.65 1.11
N VAL A 85 1.44 -2.38 1.53
CA VAL A 85 1.41 -3.85 1.47
C VAL A 85 1.19 -4.33 0.04
N ALA A 86 0.24 -3.75 -0.70
CA ALA A 86 -0.07 -4.16 -2.07
C ALA A 86 1.10 -3.94 -3.05
N LEU A 87 1.83 -2.84 -2.88
CA LEU A 87 3.02 -2.51 -3.68
C LEU A 87 4.29 -3.21 -3.19
N ARG A 88 4.21 -3.93 -2.06
CA ARG A 88 5.35 -4.57 -1.39
C ARG A 88 6.51 -3.59 -1.17
N LEU A 89 6.19 -2.38 -0.66
CA LEU A 89 7.19 -1.33 -0.49
C LEU A 89 8.25 -1.72 0.54
N HIS A 90 9.51 -1.45 0.24
CA HIS A 90 10.60 -1.56 1.22
C HIS A 90 10.34 -0.66 2.45
N PRO A 91 10.71 -1.06 3.68
CA PRO A 91 10.44 -0.26 4.90
C PRO A 91 10.86 1.21 4.80
N LEU A 92 12.03 1.51 4.22
CA LEU A 92 12.50 2.90 4.04
C LEU A 92 11.58 3.72 3.11
N ARG A 93 11.02 3.12 2.05
CA ARG A 93 10.04 3.78 1.19
C ARG A 93 8.71 3.99 1.90
N GLN A 94 8.32 3.08 2.80
CA GLN A 94 7.13 3.26 3.63
C GLN A 94 7.33 4.45 4.57
N GLU A 95 8.46 4.51 5.27
CA GLU A 95 8.80 5.62 6.18
C GLU A 95 8.76 6.97 5.46
N TYR A 96 9.37 7.05 4.27
CA TYR A 96 9.30 8.24 3.44
C TYR A 96 7.87 8.59 3.00
N LEU A 97 7.09 7.60 2.57
CA LEU A 97 5.70 7.85 2.18
C LEU A 97 4.86 8.35 3.36
N PHE A 98 5.09 7.82 4.57
CA PHE A 98 4.44 8.31 5.79
C PHE A 98 4.91 9.72 6.16
N SER A 99 6.20 10.07 5.98
CA SER A 99 6.71 11.42 6.30
C SER A 99 6.09 12.52 5.43
N LEU A 100 5.60 12.17 4.24
CA LEU A 100 4.84 13.07 3.35
C LEU A 100 3.38 13.27 3.79
N THR A 101 2.96 12.72 4.94
CA THR A 101 1.58 12.79 5.44
C THR A 101 1.52 13.12 6.93
N PRO A 102 0.36 13.56 7.45
CA PRO A 102 0.15 13.62 8.90
C PRO A 102 -0.06 12.24 9.55
N HIS A 103 -0.09 11.16 8.78
CA HIS A 103 -0.34 9.82 9.29
C HIS A 103 0.92 9.20 9.90
N LYS A 104 0.73 8.43 10.95
CA LYS A 104 1.77 7.61 11.58
C LYS A 104 1.15 6.30 12.00
N VAL A 105 1.90 5.19 11.94
CA VAL A 105 1.42 3.90 12.46
C VAL A 105 1.37 3.98 13.98
N ARG A 106 0.15 4.00 14.54
CA ARG A 106 -0.08 4.33 15.97
C ARG A 106 -0.16 3.07 16.81
N LYS A 107 0.57 3.02 17.92
CA LYS A 107 0.48 1.93 18.92
C LYS A 107 -0.91 1.79 19.54
N SER A 108 -1.71 2.86 19.51
CA SER A 108 -3.09 2.86 19.98
C SER A 108 -4.09 2.26 19.01
N ASP A 109 -3.72 2.00 17.74
CA ASP A 109 -4.58 1.26 16.83
C ASP A 109 -4.66 -0.20 17.33
N PRO A 110 -5.86 -0.74 17.59
CA PRO A 110 -6.00 -2.12 18.07
C PRO A 110 -5.39 -3.15 17.12
N ARG A 111 -5.19 -2.81 15.84
CA ARG A 111 -4.59 -3.66 14.79
C ARG A 111 -3.08 -3.46 14.66
N TYR A 112 -2.46 -2.65 15.52
CA TYR A 112 -1.06 -2.20 15.39
C TYR A 112 -0.06 -3.33 15.20
N SER A 113 -0.13 -4.39 16.03
CA SER A 113 0.80 -5.53 15.96
C SER A 113 0.76 -6.22 14.59
N ILE A 114 -0.45 -6.49 14.08
CA ILE A 114 -0.64 -7.09 12.76
C ILE A 114 -0.15 -6.14 11.67
N ILE A 115 -0.57 -4.86 11.69
CA ILE A 115 -0.16 -3.87 10.68
C ILE A 115 1.37 -3.77 10.62
N ARG A 116 2.04 -3.66 11.76
CA ARG A 116 3.51 -3.59 11.84
C ARG A 116 4.18 -4.84 11.29
N LEU A 117 3.65 -6.03 11.60
CA LEU A 117 4.17 -7.28 11.08
C LEU A 117 4.11 -7.32 9.55
N PHE A 118 2.98 -6.91 8.96
CA PHE A 118 2.82 -6.90 7.50
C PHE A 118 3.68 -5.83 6.83
N LEU A 119 3.73 -4.62 7.38
CA LEU A 119 4.58 -3.54 6.87
C LEU A 119 6.06 -3.93 6.89
N ALA A 120 6.54 -4.59 7.94
CA ALA A 120 7.95 -4.99 8.04
C ALA A 120 8.34 -6.09 7.03
N ASN A 121 7.39 -6.89 6.54
CA ASN A 121 7.70 -8.11 5.79
C ASN A 121 7.13 -8.16 4.36
N CYS A 122 6.22 -7.26 3.96
CA CYS A 122 5.56 -7.32 2.64
C CYS A 122 6.53 -7.23 1.46
N ALA A 123 7.66 -6.53 1.63
CA ALA A 123 8.72 -6.43 0.65
C ALA A 123 9.52 -7.73 0.46
N PHE A 124 9.58 -8.60 1.48
CA PHE A 124 10.56 -9.69 1.52
C PHE A 124 9.93 -11.08 1.46
N MET A 125 8.64 -11.22 1.78
CA MET A 125 7.99 -12.51 1.88
C MET A 125 6.60 -12.49 1.22
N GLU A 126 6.35 -13.47 0.37
CA GLU A 126 5.13 -13.54 -0.46
C GLU A 126 3.84 -13.55 0.37
N LYS A 127 3.86 -14.24 1.51
CA LYS A 127 2.69 -14.46 2.38
C LYS A 127 2.08 -13.18 2.96
N TYR A 128 2.81 -12.07 3.04
CA TYR A 128 2.31 -10.82 3.60
C TYR A 128 1.57 -9.99 2.55
N THR A 129 0.40 -10.49 2.16
CA THR A 129 -0.51 -9.83 1.20
C THR A 129 -1.60 -9.02 1.89
N VAL A 130 -2.28 -8.15 1.14
CA VAL A 130 -3.46 -7.42 1.65
C VAL A 130 -4.58 -8.38 2.09
N LYS A 131 -4.78 -9.49 1.38
CA LYS A 131 -5.76 -10.52 1.74
C LYS A 131 -5.43 -11.12 3.10
N ALA A 132 -4.20 -11.60 3.27
CA ALA A 132 -3.74 -12.19 4.52
C ALA A 132 -3.77 -11.18 5.68
N LEU A 133 -3.43 -9.90 5.45
CA LEU A 133 -3.53 -8.84 6.45
C LEU A 133 -4.97 -8.74 7.00
N ASN A 134 -5.94 -8.66 6.09
CA ASN A 134 -7.34 -8.55 6.48
C ASN A 134 -7.88 -9.83 7.13
N GLU A 135 -7.41 -11.00 6.71
CA GLU A 135 -7.75 -12.28 7.35
C GLU A 135 -7.21 -12.36 8.78
N CYS A 136 -5.95 -11.98 9.01
CA CYS A 136 -5.37 -11.90 10.36
C CYS A 136 -6.13 -10.92 11.26
N ILE A 137 -6.50 -9.74 10.75
CA ILE A 137 -7.28 -8.75 11.50
C ILE A 137 -8.65 -9.32 11.90
N LYS A 138 -9.35 -9.98 10.97
CA LYS A 138 -10.64 -10.62 11.23
C LYS A 138 -10.53 -11.76 12.24
N ALA A 139 -9.47 -12.56 12.17
CA ALA A 139 -9.23 -13.66 13.11
C ALA A 139 -9.08 -13.17 14.57
N GLU A 140 -8.62 -11.93 14.76
CA GLU A 140 -8.58 -11.27 16.07
C GLU A 140 -9.87 -10.52 16.44
N GLY A 141 -10.96 -10.70 15.68
CA GLY A 141 -12.26 -10.06 15.94
C GLY A 141 -12.29 -8.56 15.64
N LYS A 142 -11.34 -8.04 14.84
CA LYS A 142 -11.22 -6.60 14.51
C LYS A 142 -11.75 -6.29 13.11
N GLU A 143 -12.11 -5.03 12.89
CA GLU A 143 -12.59 -4.58 11.58
C GLU A 143 -11.44 -4.54 10.54
N PRO A 144 -11.60 -5.19 9.37
CA PRO A 144 -10.57 -5.21 8.32
C PRO A 144 -10.33 -3.80 7.74
N LEU A 145 -9.17 -3.61 7.12
CA LEU A 145 -8.76 -2.34 6.51
C LEU A 145 -9.43 -2.05 5.16
N ILE A 146 -10.12 -3.04 4.56
CA ILE A 146 -10.68 -2.91 3.21
C ILE A 146 -11.63 -1.71 3.13
N SER A 147 -11.37 -0.80 2.19
CA SER A 147 -12.14 0.44 2.03
C SER A 147 -13.57 0.26 1.48
N LYS A 148 -14.15 -0.94 1.50
CA LYS A 148 -15.53 -1.17 1.05
C LYS A 148 -16.51 -0.70 2.12
N LYS A 149 -16.85 0.59 2.11
CA LYS A 149 -18.26 0.91 2.28
C LYS A 149 -18.97 0.46 1.01
N ARG A 150 -19.67 -0.68 1.06
CA ARG A 150 -20.85 -0.84 0.21
C ARG A 150 -21.73 0.35 0.57
N ALA A 151 -21.84 1.34 -0.32
CA ALA A 151 -22.93 2.29 -0.23
C ALA A 151 -24.19 1.44 -0.32
N GLY A 152 -24.90 1.29 0.81
CA GLY A 152 -26.33 1.09 0.74
C GLY A 152 -26.88 2.33 0.05
N TRP A 153 -27.25 2.17 -1.22
CA TRP A 153 -28.33 2.97 -1.77
C TRP A 153 -29.61 2.42 -1.13
N ASN A 154 -30.04 3.09 -0.07
CA ASN A 154 -31.45 3.18 0.25
C ASN A 154 -31.94 4.44 -0.46
N GLU A 155 -32.67 4.25 -1.55
CA GLU A 155 -33.84 5.04 -1.91
C GLU A 155 -34.95 4.06 -2.27
#